data_AF-A0A5B9GF27-F1
#
_entry.id   AF-A0A5B9GF27-F1
#
_cell.length_a   1.000
_cell.length_b   1.000
_cell.length_c   1.000
_cell.angle_alpha   90.00
_cell.angle_beta   90.00
_cell.angle_gamma   90.00
#
_symmetry.space_group_name_H-M   'P 1'
#
loop_
_entity.id
_entity.type
_entity.pdbx_description
1 polymer ?
#
loop_
_entity_poly.entity_id
_entity_poly.type
_entity_poly.pdbx_seq_one_letter_code
_entity_poly.pdbx_strand_id
1 'polypeptide(L)'
;MKHWQIDQLPWDQFDPSKVDPQLVPAIKAASVVERNSVDYALYLNNVFRDDPDFREAADHWAIEEVQHGDALGRWAMLADPTWDYHAAFQRYRDFYQIPLEVEQSVRGSRTGELIARCMVETGTSSFYSALADATEEPVLKALCKQIAADEFRHFKLFYDHMNRYLKRENIGTLQRARIALGRVTESEDDELASAYYTTNDPANIPYDHTRCIAAYMSRAMKNYQPQHLRRVTNMVFKTIGVNPHGKWQSAVFWIAEKLFFSRQRKFARIAGIS
;
A
#
# COMPACT_ATOMS: atom_id res chain seq x y z
N MET A 1 -22.36 -2.11 -6.37
CA MET A 1 -21.56 -3.23 -6.92
C MET A 1 -21.44 -4.26 -5.83
N LYS A 2 -21.43 -5.56 -6.15
CA LYS A 2 -21.27 -6.61 -5.15
C LYS A 2 -19.78 -6.68 -4.79
N HIS A 3 -19.42 -6.42 -3.53
CA HIS A 3 -18.04 -6.60 -3.06
C HIS A 3 -17.67 -8.08 -3.16
N TRP A 4 -16.44 -8.36 -3.58
CA TRP A 4 -15.94 -9.74 -3.65
C TRP A 4 -15.72 -10.27 -2.23
N GLN A 5 -15.71 -11.58 -2.09
CA GLN A 5 -15.44 -12.29 -0.84
C GLN A 5 -14.27 -13.24 -1.04
N ILE A 6 -13.48 -13.49 0.02
CA ILE A 6 -12.28 -14.34 -0.05
C ILE A 6 -12.57 -15.68 -0.74
N ASP A 7 -13.67 -16.34 -0.39
CA ASP A 7 -14.02 -17.67 -0.92
C ASP A 7 -14.44 -17.66 -2.40
N GLN A 8 -14.62 -16.49 -3.02
CA GLN A 8 -14.93 -16.37 -4.44
C GLN A 8 -13.67 -16.36 -5.33
N LEU A 9 -12.47 -16.29 -4.74
CA LEU A 9 -11.22 -16.44 -5.47
C LEU A 9 -11.05 -17.89 -5.95
N PRO A 10 -10.34 -18.13 -7.05
CA PRO A 10 -10.22 -19.45 -7.67
C PRO A 10 -9.20 -20.34 -6.94
N TRP A 11 -9.39 -20.56 -5.63
CA TRP A 11 -8.43 -21.28 -4.77
C TRP A 11 -8.10 -22.69 -5.25
N ASP A 12 -9.01 -23.33 -5.98
CA ASP A 12 -8.85 -24.64 -6.62
C ASP A 12 -7.84 -24.62 -7.78
N GLN A 13 -7.48 -23.43 -8.28
CA GLN A 13 -6.49 -23.23 -9.34
C GLN A 13 -5.10 -22.88 -8.79
N PHE A 14 -4.88 -22.95 -7.47
CA PHE A 14 -3.56 -22.72 -6.89
C PHE A 14 -2.55 -23.70 -7.46
N ASP A 15 -1.49 -23.17 -8.05
CA ASP A 15 -0.44 -23.96 -8.70
C ASP A 15 0.94 -23.66 -8.08
N PRO A 16 1.48 -24.53 -7.21
CA PRO A 16 2.76 -24.29 -6.56
C PRO A 16 3.93 -24.21 -7.56
N SER A 17 3.80 -24.80 -8.76
CA SER A 17 4.84 -24.73 -9.79
C SER A 17 4.96 -23.34 -10.44
N LYS A 18 3.96 -22.47 -10.27
CA LYS A 18 3.91 -21.10 -10.81
C LYS A 18 4.18 -20.02 -9.77
N VAL A 19 4.38 -20.40 -8.51
CA VAL A 19 4.77 -19.48 -7.45
C VAL A 19 6.19 -18.98 -7.72
N ASP A 20 6.39 -17.66 -7.78
CA ASP A 20 7.73 -17.06 -7.72
C ASP A 20 8.17 -17.01 -6.24
N PRO A 21 9.19 -17.80 -5.83
CA PRO A 21 9.66 -17.81 -4.45
C PRO A 21 10.20 -16.44 -4.00
N GLN A 22 10.65 -15.58 -4.92
CA GLN A 22 11.11 -14.24 -4.58
C GLN A 22 9.96 -13.32 -4.15
N LEU A 23 8.71 -13.59 -4.56
CA LEU A 23 7.57 -12.76 -4.18
C LEU A 23 6.97 -13.15 -2.83
N VAL A 24 7.08 -14.42 -2.42
CA VAL A 24 6.48 -14.93 -1.18
C VAL A 24 6.82 -14.06 0.04
N PRO A 25 8.09 -13.64 0.28
CA PRO A 25 8.40 -12.77 1.41
C PRO A 25 7.71 -11.41 1.39
N ALA A 26 7.50 -10.84 0.20
CA ALA A 26 6.81 -9.56 0.04
C ALA A 26 5.31 -9.71 0.26
N ILE A 27 4.69 -10.81 -0.20
CA ILE A 27 3.28 -11.09 0.04
C ILE A 27 2.99 -11.37 1.52
N LYS A 28 3.89 -12.09 2.22
CA LYS A 28 3.80 -12.26 3.68
C LYS A 28 3.80 -10.91 4.40
N ALA A 29 4.73 -10.03 4.07
CA ALA A 29 4.80 -8.69 4.65
C ALA A 29 3.54 -7.86 4.31
N ALA A 30 3.09 -7.86 3.06
CA ALA A 30 1.87 -7.16 2.66
C ALA A 30 0.64 -7.65 3.44
N SER A 31 0.50 -8.97 3.64
CA SER A 31 -0.66 -9.56 4.31
C SER A 31 -0.88 -9.08 5.75
N VAL A 32 0.18 -8.70 6.47
CA VAL A 32 0.06 -8.18 7.84
C VAL A 32 -0.14 -6.66 7.86
N VAL A 33 0.36 -5.95 6.84
CA VAL A 33 0.16 -4.51 6.66
C VAL A 33 -1.30 -4.22 6.31
N GLU A 34 -1.85 -4.86 5.28
CA GLU A 34 -3.25 -4.66 4.88
C GLU A 34 -4.21 -4.96 6.04
N ARG A 35 -3.95 -6.06 6.78
CA ARG A 35 -4.80 -6.45 7.91
C ARG A 35 -4.75 -5.48 9.08
N ASN A 36 -3.74 -4.63 9.18
CA ASN A 36 -3.59 -3.67 10.29
C ASN A 36 -4.39 -2.37 10.09
N SER A 37 -5.39 -2.38 9.22
CA SER A 37 -6.26 -1.24 8.91
C SER A 37 -7.14 -0.77 10.08
N VAL A 38 -7.44 -1.63 11.05
CA VAL A 38 -8.32 -1.29 12.19
C VAL A 38 -7.73 -0.14 13.01
N ASP A 39 -6.43 -0.16 13.29
CA ASP A 39 -5.75 0.91 14.03
C ASP A 39 -5.76 2.21 13.21
N TYR A 40 -5.64 2.12 11.88
CA TYR A 40 -5.78 3.28 10.99
C TYR A 40 -7.20 3.84 10.95
N ALA A 41 -8.23 2.99 11.02
CA ALA A 41 -9.62 3.42 11.11
C ALA A 41 -9.87 4.16 12.43
N LEU A 42 -9.34 3.66 13.56
CA LEU A 42 -9.40 4.34 14.85
C LEU A 42 -8.71 5.70 14.80
N TYR A 43 -7.51 5.78 14.22
CA TYR A 43 -6.80 7.03 13.98
C TYR A 43 -7.65 8.02 13.17
N LEU A 44 -8.20 7.58 12.04
CA LEU A 44 -9.02 8.41 11.16
C LEU A 44 -10.31 8.86 11.86
N ASN A 45 -10.96 7.98 12.61
CA ASN A 45 -12.13 8.31 13.41
C ASN A 45 -11.86 9.41 14.44
N ASN A 46 -10.66 9.43 15.04
CA ASN A 46 -10.27 10.47 15.99
C ASN A 46 -9.99 11.81 15.28
N VAL A 47 -9.25 11.80 14.17
CA VAL A 47 -8.95 13.01 13.38
C VAL A 47 -10.23 13.64 12.78
N PHE A 48 -11.21 12.82 12.41
CA PHE A 48 -12.46 13.21 11.75
C PHE A 48 -13.69 13.04 12.64
N ARG A 49 -13.53 13.20 13.96
CA ARG A 49 -14.57 12.93 14.98
C ARG A 49 -15.96 13.54 14.74
N ASP A 50 -16.01 14.71 14.11
CA ASP A 50 -17.21 15.51 13.80
C ASP A 50 -17.77 15.26 12.38
N ASP A 51 -17.24 14.28 11.65
CA ASP A 51 -17.67 13.93 10.28
C ASP A 51 -18.21 12.49 10.24
N PRO A 52 -19.48 12.26 10.63
CA PRO A 52 -20.04 10.91 10.70
C PRO A 52 -20.02 10.18 9.35
N ASP A 53 -20.20 10.90 8.23
CA ASP A 53 -20.15 10.30 6.89
C ASP A 53 -18.75 9.73 6.59
N PHE A 54 -17.69 10.46 6.92
CA PHE A 54 -16.32 9.99 6.69
C PHE A 54 -15.95 8.85 7.64
N ARG A 55 -16.43 8.90 8.88
CA ARG A 55 -16.21 7.83 9.87
C ARG A 55 -16.79 6.50 9.41
N GLU A 56 -18.05 6.51 8.96
CA GLU A 56 -18.67 5.32 8.37
C GLU A 56 -17.90 4.83 7.13
N ALA A 57 -17.43 5.74 6.28
CA ALA A 57 -16.63 5.38 5.11
C ALA A 57 -15.27 4.76 5.49
N ALA A 58 -14.61 5.28 6.53
CA ALA A 58 -13.33 4.75 7.05
C ALA A 58 -13.51 3.38 7.71
N ASP A 59 -14.61 3.16 8.43
CA ASP A 59 -14.92 1.86 9.04
C ASP A 59 -15.17 0.78 7.97
N HIS A 60 -15.92 1.12 6.91
CA HIS A 60 -16.11 0.21 5.77
C HIS A 60 -14.81 -0.07 5.02
N TRP A 61 -13.99 0.95 4.76
CA TRP A 61 -12.66 0.80 4.19
C TRP A 61 -11.83 -0.22 4.98
N ALA A 62 -11.79 -0.09 6.32
CA ALA A 62 -11.00 -0.98 7.16
C ALA A 62 -11.43 -2.46 7.08
N ILE A 63 -12.73 -2.72 6.92
CA ILE A 63 -13.25 -4.08 6.71
C ILE A 63 -12.75 -4.66 5.38
N GLU A 64 -12.72 -3.86 4.31
CA GLU A 64 -12.18 -4.29 3.01
C GLU A 64 -10.68 -4.60 3.10
N GLU A 65 -9.89 -3.77 3.78
CA GLU A 65 -8.45 -3.97 3.99
C GLU A 65 -8.12 -5.23 4.81
N VAL A 66 -8.91 -5.53 5.87
CA VAL A 66 -8.77 -6.77 6.63
C VAL A 66 -8.96 -7.99 5.71
N GLN A 67 -9.93 -7.91 4.79
CA GLN A 67 -10.16 -8.96 3.81
C GLN A 67 -8.97 -9.14 2.87
N HIS A 68 -8.33 -8.05 2.44
CA HIS A 68 -7.13 -8.12 1.60
C HIS A 68 -6.00 -8.85 2.32
N GLY A 69 -5.74 -8.47 3.57
CA GLY A 69 -4.75 -9.10 4.41
C GLY A 69 -5.00 -10.59 4.63
N ASP A 70 -6.23 -10.96 4.99
CA ASP A 70 -6.62 -12.36 5.21
C ASP A 70 -6.49 -13.21 3.93
N ALA A 71 -6.85 -12.65 2.77
CA ALA A 71 -6.70 -13.33 1.49
C ALA A 71 -5.22 -13.52 1.09
N LEU A 72 -4.38 -12.50 1.28
CA LEU A 72 -2.94 -12.60 1.06
C LEU A 72 -2.28 -13.59 2.02
N GLY A 73 -2.70 -13.59 3.29
CA GLY A 73 -2.26 -14.54 4.30
C GLY A 73 -2.59 -15.97 3.93
N ARG A 74 -3.83 -16.23 3.48
CA ARG A 74 -4.25 -17.54 2.96
C ARG A 74 -3.40 -17.99 1.77
N TRP A 75 -3.18 -17.09 0.81
CA TRP A 75 -2.32 -17.40 -0.34
C TRP A 75 -0.88 -17.72 0.09
N ALA A 76 -0.32 -16.93 1.01
CA ALA A 76 1.05 -17.11 1.49
C ALA A 76 1.23 -18.43 2.25
N MET A 77 0.22 -18.89 2.99
CA MET A 77 0.25 -20.23 3.63
C MET A 77 0.14 -21.38 2.63
N LEU A 78 -0.49 -21.17 1.46
CA LEU A 78 -0.44 -22.17 0.37
C LEU A 78 0.95 -22.21 -0.28
N ALA A 79 1.57 -21.05 -0.47
CA ALA A 79 2.90 -20.92 -1.06
C ALA A 79 4.04 -21.36 -0.12
N ASP A 80 3.88 -21.19 1.19
CA ASP A 80 4.76 -21.69 2.23
C ASP A 80 3.94 -22.35 3.35
N PRO A 81 3.67 -23.67 3.27
CA PRO A 81 2.87 -24.40 4.24
C PRO A 81 3.45 -24.43 5.66
N THR A 82 4.70 -24.00 5.86
CA THR A 82 5.33 -23.96 7.18
C THR A 82 5.14 -22.63 7.90
N TRP A 83 4.59 -21.62 7.20
CA TRP A 83 4.37 -20.29 7.74
C TRP A 83 2.98 -20.15 8.35
N ASP A 84 2.89 -19.62 9.56
CA ASP A 84 1.63 -19.35 10.26
C ASP A 84 1.28 -17.86 10.14
N TYR A 85 0.25 -17.56 9.35
CA TYR A 85 -0.23 -16.20 9.13
C TYR A 85 -0.70 -15.51 10.41
N HIS A 86 -1.44 -16.23 11.26
CA HIS A 86 -2.03 -15.64 12.46
C HIS A 86 -0.97 -15.31 13.49
N ALA A 87 0.01 -16.20 13.67
CA ALA A 87 1.16 -15.94 14.54
C ALA A 87 2.03 -14.78 14.02
N ALA A 88 2.26 -14.72 12.70
CA ALA A 88 3.01 -13.64 12.08
C ALA A 88 2.30 -12.28 12.22
N PHE A 89 0.98 -12.23 12.04
CA PHE A 89 0.19 -11.03 12.25
C PHE A 89 0.22 -10.55 13.70
N GLN A 90 0.10 -11.46 14.66
CA GLN A 90 0.22 -11.11 16.08
C GLN A 90 1.59 -10.50 16.38
N ARG A 91 2.66 -11.15 15.92
CA ARG A 91 4.04 -10.64 16.09
C ARG A 91 4.22 -9.26 15.45
N TYR A 92 3.61 -9.02 14.29
CA TYR A 92 3.63 -7.71 13.64
C TYR A 92 2.95 -6.64 14.49
N ARG A 93 1.75 -6.89 15.01
CA ARG A 93 1.02 -5.95 15.89
C ARG A 93 1.73 -5.66 17.21
N ASP A 94 2.43 -6.65 17.76
CA ASP A 94 3.22 -6.47 18.98
C ASP A 94 4.47 -5.61 18.72
N PHE A 95 4.98 -5.59 17.49
CA PHE A 95 6.20 -4.88 17.11
C PHE A 95 5.94 -3.47 16.57
N TYR A 96 4.93 -3.29 15.74
CA TYR A 96 4.61 -2.03 15.07
C TYR A 96 3.26 -1.49 15.54
N GLN A 97 3.29 -0.28 16.11
CA GLN A 97 2.11 0.40 16.63
C GLN A 97 2.13 1.86 16.17
N ILE A 98 0.96 2.36 15.81
CA ILE A 98 0.78 3.78 15.49
C ILE A 98 0.20 4.53 16.70
N PRO A 99 0.50 5.83 16.87
CA PRO A 99 -0.16 6.62 17.90
C PRO A 99 -1.66 6.74 17.64
N LEU A 100 -2.49 6.20 18.54
CA LEU A 100 -3.96 6.23 18.42
C LEU A 100 -4.60 7.40 19.17
N GLU A 101 -3.96 7.91 20.22
CA GLU A 101 -4.47 9.03 21.04
C GLU A 101 -4.15 10.40 20.40
N VAL A 102 -4.69 10.64 19.21
CA VAL A 102 -4.44 11.85 18.43
C VAL A 102 -5.75 12.47 17.94
N GLU A 103 -5.98 13.74 18.28
CA GLU A 103 -7.15 14.48 17.79
C GLU A 103 -6.88 15.26 16.50
N GLN A 104 -5.60 15.44 16.16
CA GLN A 104 -5.16 16.23 15.01
C GLN A 104 -4.32 15.38 14.07
N SER A 105 -4.45 15.63 12.76
CA SER A 105 -3.62 14.95 11.77
C SER A 105 -2.15 15.34 11.95
N VAL A 106 -1.27 14.34 11.84
CA VAL A 106 0.19 14.55 11.78
C VAL A 106 0.63 15.27 10.50
N ARG A 107 -0.28 15.42 9.52
CA ARG A 107 -0.12 16.19 8.29
C ARG A 107 -0.59 17.63 8.43
N GLY A 108 -0.92 18.06 9.65
CA GLY A 108 -1.29 19.43 10.03
C GLY A 108 -2.69 19.87 9.60
N SER A 109 -3.42 19.07 8.84
CA SER A 109 -4.77 19.38 8.35
C SER A 109 -5.50 18.11 7.91
N ARG A 110 -6.84 18.15 7.85
CA ARG A 110 -7.63 17.02 7.38
C ARG A 110 -7.49 16.79 5.89
N THR A 111 -7.40 17.86 5.10
CA THR A 111 -7.04 17.76 3.68
C THR A 111 -5.66 17.13 3.51
N GLY A 112 -4.69 17.50 4.35
CA GLY A 112 -3.35 16.90 4.35
C GLY A 112 -3.36 15.40 4.66
N GLU A 113 -4.17 14.99 5.63
CA GLU A 113 -4.38 13.56 5.94
C GLU A 113 -4.93 12.80 4.73
N LEU A 114 -5.98 13.34 4.10
CA LEU A 114 -6.62 12.70 2.96
C LEU A 114 -5.72 12.66 1.72
N ILE A 115 -4.83 13.65 1.54
CA ILE A 115 -3.77 13.60 0.52
C ILE A 115 -2.82 12.45 0.80
N ALA A 116 -2.38 12.28 2.06
CA ALA A 116 -1.50 11.19 2.44
C ALA A 116 -2.15 9.82 2.18
N ARG A 117 -3.43 9.64 2.54
CA ARG A 117 -4.20 8.42 2.22
C ARG A 117 -4.31 8.19 0.73
N CYS A 118 -4.62 9.22 -0.07
CA CYS A 118 -4.61 9.09 -1.53
C CYS A 118 -3.25 8.60 -2.09
N MET A 119 -2.12 8.95 -1.46
CA MET A 119 -0.80 8.46 -1.90
C MET A 119 -0.59 6.99 -1.56
N VAL A 120 -1.06 6.53 -0.39
CA VAL A 120 -1.05 5.12 -0.01
C VAL A 120 -1.85 4.31 -1.01
N GLU A 121 -3.12 4.67 -1.23
CA GLU A 121 -3.99 3.95 -2.17
C GLU A 121 -3.44 3.95 -3.61
N THR A 122 -2.77 5.04 -4.01
CA THR A 122 -2.11 5.10 -5.31
C THR A 122 -0.94 4.11 -5.39
N GLY A 123 -0.12 4.05 -4.33
CA GLY A 123 1.00 3.12 -4.21
C GLY A 123 0.52 1.68 -4.24
N THR A 124 -0.39 1.32 -3.33
CA THR A 124 -0.96 -0.02 -3.16
C THR A 124 -1.68 -0.50 -4.43
N SER A 125 -2.53 0.35 -5.05
CA SER A 125 -3.18 0.01 -6.31
C SER A 125 -2.17 -0.31 -7.42
N SER A 126 -1.09 0.46 -7.51
CA SER A 126 -0.06 0.26 -8.52
C SER A 126 0.82 -0.96 -8.25
N PHE A 127 1.05 -1.28 -6.98
CA PHE A 127 1.79 -2.46 -6.54
C PHE A 127 1.05 -3.73 -6.95
N TYR A 128 -0.23 -3.86 -6.60
CA TYR A 128 -1.01 -5.03 -6.98
C TYR A 128 -1.30 -5.09 -8.48
N SER A 129 -1.44 -3.96 -9.17
CA SER A 129 -1.52 -3.96 -10.64
C SER A 129 -0.24 -4.54 -11.25
N ALA A 130 0.93 -4.11 -10.77
CA ALA A 130 2.22 -4.61 -11.24
C ALA A 130 2.42 -6.11 -10.94
N LEU A 131 2.01 -6.55 -9.75
CA LEU A 131 2.05 -7.97 -9.38
C LEU A 131 1.11 -8.83 -10.23
N ALA A 132 -0.12 -8.36 -10.47
CA ALA A 132 -1.09 -9.07 -11.29
C ALA A 132 -0.61 -9.27 -12.73
N ASP A 133 0.09 -8.27 -13.28
CA ASP A 133 0.66 -8.33 -14.63
C ASP A 133 1.90 -9.24 -14.70
N ALA A 134 2.66 -9.38 -13.61
CA ALA A 134 3.93 -10.11 -13.58
C ALA A 134 3.83 -11.58 -13.10
N THR A 135 2.90 -11.90 -12.19
CA THR A 135 2.79 -13.25 -11.63
C THR A 135 2.19 -14.25 -12.62
N GLU A 136 2.62 -15.51 -12.58
CA GLU A 136 2.00 -16.60 -13.34
C GLU A 136 1.04 -17.45 -12.50
N GLU A 137 1.10 -17.33 -11.16
CA GLU A 137 0.25 -18.08 -10.25
C GLU A 137 -1.22 -17.57 -10.34
N PRO A 138 -2.18 -18.43 -10.75
CA PRO A 138 -3.55 -18.00 -11.05
C PRO A 138 -4.28 -17.31 -9.89
N VAL A 139 -4.11 -17.81 -8.67
CA VAL A 139 -4.82 -17.27 -7.49
C VAL A 139 -4.28 -15.91 -7.11
N LEU A 140 -2.96 -15.75 -7.06
CA LEU A 140 -2.30 -14.47 -6.79
C LEU A 140 -2.69 -13.44 -7.85
N LYS A 141 -2.72 -13.84 -9.13
CA LYS A 141 -3.15 -12.96 -10.22
C LYS A 141 -4.58 -12.47 -10.01
N ALA A 142 -5.51 -13.36 -9.66
CA ALA A 142 -6.90 -13.00 -9.40
C ALA A 142 -7.03 -12.09 -8.17
N LEU A 143 -6.35 -12.43 -7.08
CA LEU A 143 -6.34 -11.68 -5.82
C LEU A 143 -5.81 -10.25 -6.03
N CYS A 144 -4.63 -10.11 -6.64
CA CYS A 144 -4.03 -8.80 -6.94
C CYS A 144 -4.94 -7.92 -7.80
N LYS A 145 -5.71 -8.49 -8.75
CA LYS A 145 -6.67 -7.73 -9.55
C LYS A 145 -7.83 -7.20 -8.72
N GLN A 146 -8.33 -7.98 -7.77
CA GLN A 146 -9.40 -7.55 -6.87
C GLN A 146 -8.92 -6.45 -5.94
N ILE A 147 -7.77 -6.66 -5.28
CA ILE A 147 -7.17 -5.65 -4.39
C ILE A 147 -6.90 -4.35 -5.16
N ALA A 148 -6.23 -4.42 -6.33
CA ALA A 148 -5.96 -3.22 -7.13
C ALA A 148 -7.22 -2.44 -7.56
N ALA A 149 -8.34 -3.13 -7.76
CA ALA A 149 -9.63 -2.51 -8.05
C ALA A 149 -10.23 -1.83 -6.81
N ASP A 150 -10.11 -2.47 -5.65
CA ASP A 150 -10.53 -1.92 -4.35
C ASP A 150 -9.72 -0.68 -4.00
N GLU A 151 -8.40 -0.71 -4.14
CA GLU A 151 -7.54 0.47 -3.89
C GLU A 151 -7.88 1.65 -4.80
N PHE A 152 -8.34 1.37 -6.01
CA PHE A 152 -8.81 2.44 -6.88
C PHE A 152 -10.13 3.06 -6.37
N ARG A 153 -11.00 2.25 -5.74
CA ARG A 153 -12.20 2.75 -5.04
C ARG A 153 -11.83 3.48 -3.76
N HIS A 154 -10.88 2.98 -2.98
CA HIS A 154 -10.36 3.63 -1.77
C HIS A 154 -9.74 4.98 -2.10
N PHE A 155 -8.93 5.05 -3.15
CA PHE A 155 -8.40 6.31 -3.67
C PHE A 155 -9.53 7.30 -3.96
N LYS A 156 -10.59 6.86 -4.64
CA LYS A 156 -11.74 7.72 -4.95
C LYS A 156 -12.45 8.20 -3.69
N LEU A 157 -12.66 7.32 -2.71
CA LEU A 157 -13.24 7.65 -1.41
C LEU A 157 -12.43 8.78 -0.76
N PHE A 158 -11.13 8.59 -0.55
CA PHE A 158 -10.29 9.60 0.09
C PHE A 158 -10.21 10.89 -0.75
N TYR A 159 -10.17 10.78 -2.07
CA TYR A 159 -10.13 11.93 -2.98
C TYR A 159 -11.42 12.76 -2.91
N ASP A 160 -12.59 12.13 -2.84
CA ASP A 160 -13.86 12.85 -2.76
C ASP A 160 -13.99 13.59 -1.42
N HIS A 161 -13.64 12.93 -0.31
CA HIS A 161 -13.59 13.59 1.00
C HIS A 161 -12.49 14.68 1.04
N MET A 162 -11.34 14.45 0.40
CA MET A 162 -10.27 15.44 0.28
C MET A 162 -10.80 16.71 -0.37
N ASN A 163 -11.56 16.60 -1.47
CA ASN A 163 -12.15 17.75 -2.13
C ASN A 163 -13.22 18.46 -1.27
N ARG A 164 -13.95 17.74 -0.42
CA ARG A 164 -14.89 18.34 0.54
C ARG A 164 -14.16 19.21 1.57
N TYR A 165 -13.05 18.73 2.11
CA TYR A 165 -12.22 19.48 3.07
C TYR A 165 -11.41 20.60 2.42
N LEU A 166 -10.92 20.39 1.20
CA LEU A 166 -10.13 21.37 0.46
C LEU A 166 -10.92 22.68 0.24
N LYS A 167 -12.25 22.60 0.06
CA LYS A 167 -13.12 23.80 -0.03
C LYS A 167 -13.14 24.65 1.24
N ARG A 168 -12.83 24.06 2.40
CA ARG A 168 -12.83 24.73 3.71
C ARG A 168 -11.44 25.19 4.13
N GLU A 169 -10.44 24.32 3.95
CA GLU A 169 -9.06 24.56 4.41
C GLU A 169 -8.20 25.29 3.34
N ASN A 170 -8.66 25.31 2.09
CA ASN A 170 -8.07 26.07 0.97
C ASN A 170 -6.55 25.91 0.78
N ILE A 171 -6.06 24.67 0.96
CA ILE A 171 -4.64 24.34 0.84
C ILE A 171 -4.18 24.48 -0.62
N GLY A 172 -3.15 25.30 -0.84
CA GLY A 172 -2.60 25.56 -2.18
C GLY A 172 -1.90 24.34 -2.79
N THR A 173 -1.81 24.29 -4.12
CA THR A 173 -1.16 23.22 -4.90
C THR A 173 0.26 22.88 -4.44
N LEU A 174 1.07 23.88 -4.07
CA LEU A 174 2.44 23.64 -3.59
C LEU A 174 2.47 22.88 -2.27
N GLN A 175 1.60 23.22 -1.33
CA GLN A 175 1.50 22.52 -0.05
C GLN A 175 0.96 21.10 -0.27
N ARG A 176 -0.04 20.91 -1.14
CA ARG A 176 -0.52 19.58 -1.53
C ARG A 176 0.60 18.72 -2.14
N ALA A 177 1.39 19.29 -3.04
CA ALA A 177 2.54 18.62 -3.64
C ALA A 177 3.61 18.26 -2.61
N ARG A 178 3.88 19.13 -1.64
CA ARG A 178 4.81 18.84 -0.54
C ARG A 178 4.33 17.67 0.32
N ILE A 179 3.04 17.64 0.68
CA ILE A 179 2.45 16.55 1.48
C ILE A 179 2.50 15.23 0.70
N ALA A 180 2.09 15.25 -0.57
CA ALA A 180 2.13 14.09 -1.46
C ALA A 180 3.55 13.53 -1.61
N LEU A 181 4.53 14.40 -1.90
CA LEU A 181 5.94 13.99 -2.01
C LEU A 181 6.49 13.47 -0.69
N GLY A 182 6.17 14.15 0.42
CA GLY A 182 6.51 13.71 1.76
C GLY A 182 6.05 12.28 2.01
N ARG A 183 4.77 11.97 1.77
CA ARG A 183 4.24 10.62 1.98
C ARG A 183 4.94 9.56 1.12
N VAL A 184 5.26 9.85 -0.15
CA VAL A 184 6.01 8.94 -1.04
C VAL A 184 7.44 8.68 -0.52
N THR A 185 8.00 9.56 0.30
CA THR A 185 9.37 9.47 0.82
C THR A 185 9.52 9.00 2.26
N GLU A 186 8.50 9.17 3.11
CA GLU A 186 8.72 9.36 4.56
C GLU A 186 8.32 8.19 5.46
N SER A 187 7.28 7.39 5.14
CA SER A 187 6.61 6.64 6.22
C SER A 187 5.95 5.31 5.86
N GLU A 188 6.18 4.78 4.67
CA GLU A 188 5.96 3.33 4.40
C GLU A 188 7.24 2.54 4.73
N ASP A 189 8.37 3.20 4.95
CA ASP A 189 9.67 2.55 5.14
C ASP A 189 9.70 1.72 6.44
N ASP A 190 9.40 2.33 7.59
CA ASP A 190 9.39 1.64 8.88
C ASP A 190 8.32 0.56 8.99
N GLU A 191 7.11 0.82 8.47
CA GLU A 191 6.00 -0.13 8.50
C GLU A 191 6.33 -1.38 7.65
N LEU A 192 6.74 -1.17 6.40
CA LEU A 192 7.09 -2.27 5.48
C LEU A 192 8.35 -3.01 5.96
N ALA A 193 9.33 -2.31 6.52
CA ALA A 193 10.51 -2.95 7.11
C ALA A 193 10.13 -3.81 8.32
N SER A 194 9.27 -3.31 9.21
CA SER A 194 8.76 -4.04 10.37
C SER A 194 7.93 -5.25 9.96
N ALA A 195 7.06 -5.10 8.96
CA ALA A 195 6.28 -6.18 8.38
C ALA A 195 7.18 -7.26 7.78
N TYR A 196 8.19 -6.87 6.99
CA TYR A 196 9.14 -7.82 6.42
C TYR A 196 9.89 -8.59 7.52
N TYR A 197 10.41 -7.89 8.52
CA TYR A 197 11.13 -8.48 9.65
C TYR A 197 10.27 -9.50 10.41
N THR A 198 9.07 -9.07 10.84
CA THR A 198 8.20 -9.88 11.69
C THR A 198 7.62 -11.09 10.98
N THR A 199 7.48 -11.03 9.66
CA THR A 199 6.90 -12.12 8.85
C THR A 199 7.93 -13.07 8.25
N ASN A 200 9.18 -12.64 8.06
CA ASN A 200 10.20 -13.44 7.35
C ASN A 200 11.40 -13.84 8.20
N ASP A 201 11.79 -13.04 9.19
CA ASP A 201 12.99 -13.33 9.99
C ASP A 201 12.63 -14.09 11.27
N PRO A 202 13.42 -15.09 11.69
CA PRO A 202 13.26 -15.72 12.99
C PRO A 202 13.36 -14.71 14.15
N ALA A 203 12.70 -15.00 15.28
CA ALA A 203 12.62 -14.10 16.43
C ALA A 203 13.98 -13.80 17.11
N ASN A 204 15.01 -14.60 16.86
CA ASN A 204 16.36 -14.41 17.40
C ASN A 204 17.26 -13.51 16.54
N ILE A 205 16.82 -13.11 15.34
CA ILE A 205 17.56 -12.19 14.48
C ILE A 205 17.21 -10.76 14.89
N PRO A 206 18.18 -9.86 15.13
CA PRO A 206 17.88 -8.46 15.42
C PRO A 206 17.21 -7.74 14.24
N TYR A 207 16.30 -6.82 14.56
CA TYR A 207 15.71 -5.93 13.56
C TYR A 207 16.79 -5.03 12.93
N ASP A 208 16.83 -5.03 11.60
CA ASP A 208 17.64 -4.12 10.80
C ASP A 208 16.74 -3.49 9.75
N HIS A 209 16.35 -2.23 10.00
CA HIS A 209 15.48 -1.47 9.12
C HIS A 209 15.99 -1.46 7.67
N THR A 210 17.28 -1.14 7.45
CA THR A 210 17.83 -0.96 6.10
C THR A 210 17.81 -2.27 5.31
N ARG A 211 18.16 -3.37 5.96
CA ARG A 211 18.08 -4.71 5.35
C ARG A 211 16.63 -5.07 5.02
N CYS A 212 15.71 -4.86 5.95
CA CYS A 212 14.32 -5.30 5.81
C CYS A 212 13.59 -4.50 4.72
N ILE A 213 13.72 -3.17 4.70
CA ILE A 213 13.11 -2.40 3.61
C ILE A 213 13.73 -2.76 2.26
N ALA A 214 15.05 -2.92 2.18
CA ALA A 214 15.69 -3.28 0.92
C ALA A 214 15.19 -4.64 0.43
N ALA A 215 15.04 -5.61 1.33
CA ALA A 215 14.52 -6.92 1.01
C ALA A 215 13.05 -6.86 0.55
N TYR A 216 12.21 -6.04 1.16
CA TYR A 216 10.83 -5.81 0.70
C TYR A 216 10.80 -5.09 -0.66
N MET A 217 11.39 -3.90 -0.74
CA MET A 217 11.28 -3.00 -1.89
C MET A 217 11.95 -3.58 -3.15
N SER A 218 13.05 -4.32 -3.02
CA SER A 218 13.66 -5.00 -4.16
C SER A 218 12.70 -5.98 -4.83
N ARG A 219 11.88 -6.70 -4.06
CA ARG A 219 10.87 -7.64 -4.56
C ARG A 219 9.64 -6.92 -5.09
N ALA A 220 9.13 -5.94 -4.33
CA ALA A 220 7.93 -5.20 -4.70
C ALA A 220 8.14 -4.39 -6.00
N MET A 221 9.27 -3.67 -6.08
CA MET A 221 9.55 -2.80 -7.23
C MET A 221 9.94 -3.58 -8.49
N LYS A 222 10.45 -4.82 -8.38
CA LYS A 222 10.90 -5.63 -9.54
C LYS A 222 9.83 -5.78 -10.63
N ASN A 223 8.56 -5.84 -10.21
CA ASN A 223 7.42 -6.12 -11.09
C ASN A 223 6.90 -4.88 -11.85
N TYR A 224 7.43 -3.69 -11.56
CA TYR A 224 6.95 -2.46 -12.16
C TYR A 224 7.43 -2.27 -13.60
N GLN A 225 6.51 -1.83 -14.45
CA GLN A 225 6.75 -1.40 -15.82
C GLN A 225 6.39 0.09 -15.97
N PRO A 226 6.90 0.78 -17.01
CA PRO A 226 6.59 2.18 -17.29
C PRO A 226 5.09 2.55 -17.24
N GLN A 227 4.22 1.64 -17.68
CA GLN A 227 2.77 1.85 -17.68
C GLN A 227 2.18 2.00 -16.27
N HIS A 228 2.69 1.27 -15.28
CA HIS A 228 2.26 1.39 -13.89
C HIS A 228 2.62 2.77 -13.34
N LEU A 229 3.82 3.25 -13.63
CA LEU A 229 4.30 4.56 -13.21
C LEU A 229 3.52 5.73 -13.87
N ARG A 230 3.03 5.54 -15.11
CA ARG A 230 2.16 6.55 -15.75
C ARG A 230 0.86 6.71 -14.99
N ARG A 231 0.23 5.59 -14.59
CA ARG A 231 -1.01 5.60 -13.81
C ARG A 231 -0.80 6.28 -12.45
N VAL A 232 0.26 5.92 -11.73
CA VAL A 232 0.65 6.56 -10.46
C VAL A 232 0.81 8.06 -10.64
N THR A 233 1.60 8.49 -11.64
CA THR A 233 1.85 9.92 -11.90
C THR A 233 0.56 10.69 -12.13
N ASN A 234 -0.39 10.11 -12.89
CA ASN A 234 -1.69 10.73 -13.15
C ASN A 234 -2.55 10.86 -11.88
N MET A 235 -2.55 9.85 -11.01
CA MET A 235 -3.27 9.88 -9.74
C MET A 235 -2.67 10.91 -8.78
N VAL A 236 -1.34 10.99 -8.69
CA VAL A 236 -0.64 12.04 -7.93
C VAL A 236 -1.03 13.43 -8.43
N PHE A 237 -0.99 13.65 -9.76
CA PHE A 237 -1.36 14.94 -10.37
C PHE A 237 -2.80 15.34 -10.04
N LYS A 238 -3.73 14.38 -10.10
CA LYS A 238 -5.12 14.58 -9.73
C LYS A 238 -5.26 15.03 -8.28
N THR A 239 -4.56 14.39 -7.34
CA THR A 239 -4.58 14.73 -5.91
C THR A 239 -4.03 16.14 -5.64
N ILE A 240 -2.95 16.52 -6.29
CA ILE A 240 -2.34 17.85 -6.10
C ILE A 240 -3.02 18.96 -6.93
N GLY A 241 -4.03 18.62 -7.74
CA GLY A 241 -4.80 19.57 -8.55
C GLY A 241 -4.05 20.08 -9.78
N VAL A 242 -3.16 19.27 -10.35
CA VAL A 242 -2.48 19.52 -11.62
C VAL A 242 -3.16 18.72 -12.72
N ASN A 243 -3.36 19.31 -13.90
CA ASN A 243 -3.99 18.61 -15.02
C ASN A 243 -3.09 17.45 -15.49
N PRO A 244 -3.59 16.19 -15.49
CA PRO A 244 -2.82 15.02 -15.89
C PRO A 244 -2.40 15.03 -17.36
N HIS A 245 -2.97 15.86 -18.23
CA HIS A 245 -2.69 15.88 -19.68
C HIS A 245 -1.95 17.14 -20.15
N GLY A 246 -1.24 17.84 -19.25
CA GLY A 246 -0.51 19.08 -19.58
C GLY A 246 0.82 18.85 -20.31
N LYS A 247 1.35 19.91 -20.95
CA LYS A 247 2.62 19.90 -21.72
C LYS A 247 3.85 19.45 -20.93
N TRP A 248 3.82 19.55 -19.60
CA TRP A 248 4.93 19.18 -18.71
C TRP A 248 4.83 17.75 -18.15
N GLN A 249 3.72 17.04 -18.40
CA GLN A 249 3.49 15.70 -17.87
C GLN A 249 4.55 14.70 -18.35
N SER A 250 4.89 14.71 -19.63
CA SER A 250 5.90 13.79 -20.19
C SER A 250 7.27 13.97 -19.54
N ALA A 251 7.64 15.20 -19.20
CA ALA A 251 8.90 15.50 -18.51
C ALA A 251 8.87 15.00 -17.06
N VAL A 252 7.80 15.27 -16.31
CA VAL A 252 7.67 14.79 -14.92
C VAL A 252 7.60 13.27 -14.87
N PHE A 253 6.86 12.65 -15.79
CA PHE A 253 6.80 11.20 -15.91
C PHE A 253 8.20 10.62 -16.14
N TRP A 254 8.96 11.17 -17.08
CA TRP A 254 10.32 10.69 -17.35
C TRP A 254 11.26 10.83 -16.14
N ILE A 255 11.12 11.92 -15.38
CA ILE A 255 11.88 12.12 -14.12
C ILE A 255 11.45 11.07 -13.09
N ALA A 256 10.14 10.91 -12.87
CA ALA A 256 9.59 9.94 -11.91
C ALA A 256 10.00 8.51 -12.25
N GLU A 257 9.92 8.14 -13.54
CA GLU A 257 10.37 6.87 -14.07
C GLU A 257 11.85 6.61 -13.80
N LYS A 258 12.73 7.58 -14.13
CA LYS A 258 14.16 7.47 -13.85
C LYS A 258 14.46 7.33 -12.37
N LEU A 259 13.82 8.13 -11.51
CA LEU A 259 14.00 8.07 -10.07
C LEU A 259 13.53 6.73 -9.51
N PHE A 260 12.36 6.25 -9.95
CA PHE A 260 11.81 4.96 -9.54
C PHE A 260 12.75 3.81 -9.89
N PHE A 261 13.16 3.69 -11.15
CA PHE A 261 14.05 2.61 -11.57
C PHE A 261 15.47 2.74 -11.02
N SER A 262 15.93 3.96 -10.70
CA SER A 262 17.17 4.17 -9.94
C SER A 262 17.05 3.61 -8.51
N ARG A 263 15.94 3.92 -7.82
CA ARG A 263 15.64 3.42 -6.47
C ARG A 263 15.45 1.89 -6.46
N GLN A 264 14.79 1.32 -7.47
CA GLN A 264 14.68 -0.13 -7.67
C GLN A 264 16.07 -0.79 -7.73
N ARG A 265 16.97 -0.29 -8.60
CA ARG A 265 18.35 -0.81 -8.70
C ARG A 265 19.14 -0.66 -7.39
N LYS A 266 18.94 0.44 -6.65
CA LYS A 266 19.57 0.65 -5.35
C LYS A 266 19.13 -0.42 -4.35
N PHE A 267 17.83 -0.66 -4.22
CA PHE A 267 17.32 -1.68 -3.29
C PHE A 267 17.71 -3.10 -3.71
N ALA A 268 17.67 -3.43 -5.00
CA ALA A 268 18.16 -4.70 -5.52
C ALA A 268 19.64 -4.95 -5.11
N ARG A 269 20.50 -3.93 -5.24
CA ARG A 269 21.90 -4.00 -4.80
C ARG A 269 22.04 -4.22 -3.30
N ILE A 270 21.28 -3.49 -2.47
CA ILE A 270 21.33 -3.64 -1.00
C ILE A 270 20.85 -5.04 -0.59
N ALA A 271 19.79 -5.55 -1.23
CA ALA A 271 19.22 -6.86 -0.95
C ALA A 271 20.02 -8.04 -1.53
N GLY A 272 21.02 -7.78 -2.38
CA GLY A 272 21.77 -8.83 -3.07
C GLY A 272 20.96 -9.62 -4.10
N ILE A 273 19.89 -9.03 -4.64
CA ILE A 273 19.01 -9.63 -5.64
C ILE A 273 19.41 -9.07 -7.00
N SER A 274 19.84 -9.93 -7.93
CA SER A 274 20.14 -9.58 -9.32
C SER A 274 18.92 -9.67 -10.21
#